data_AF-A0AA39SXK1-F1
#
_entry.id   AF-A0AA39SXK1-F1
#
_cell.length_a   1.000
_cell.length_b   1.000
_cell.length_c   1.000
_cell.angle_alpha   90.00
_cell.angle_beta   90.00
_cell.angle_gamma   90.00
#
_symmetry.space_group_name_H-M   'P 1'
#
loop_
_entity.id
_entity.type
_entity.pdbx_description
1 polymer ?
#
loop_
_entity_poly.entity_id
_entity_poly.type
_entity_poly.pdbx_seq_one_letter_code
_entity_poly.pdbx_strand_id
1 'polypeptide(L)'
;MKDDNKDGLVNLSEKTYNYMKFQVDQQSCRHALAAIRYVNKPFPDFYGDCYKTTSWLEGYCENIFPVGNPNEWTIPEDVRSKVVHPPVFHS
;
A
#
# COMPACT_ATOMS: atom_id res chain seq x y z
N MET A 1 -2.29 -27.73 -26.00
CA MET A 1 -3.33 -27.98 -24.97
C MET A 1 -2.68 -28.08 -23.61
N LYS A 2 -2.74 -26.98 -22.86
CA LYS A 2 -2.91 -26.88 -21.40
C LYS A 2 -2.78 -25.39 -21.13
N ASP A 3 -3.90 -24.68 -21.27
CA ASP A 3 -4.07 -23.45 -20.54
C ASP A 3 -3.96 -23.85 -19.07
N ASP A 4 -2.85 -23.47 -18.43
CA ASP A 4 -2.73 -23.50 -16.97
C ASP A 4 -3.65 -22.39 -16.42
N ASN A 5 -4.95 -22.57 -16.66
CA ASN A 5 -6.00 -21.73 -16.16
C ASN A 5 -6.12 -22.01 -14.67
N LYS A 6 -5.28 -21.36 -13.89
CA LYS A 6 -5.48 -21.19 -12.45
C LYS A 6 -6.64 -20.21 -12.30
N ASP A 7 -7.85 -20.68 -12.61
CA ASP A 7 -9.10 -19.98 -12.36
C ASP A 7 -9.14 -19.68 -10.87
N GLY A 8 -8.75 -18.45 -10.53
CA GLY A 8 -8.79 -17.97 -9.16
C GLY A 8 -10.25 -17.91 -8.72
N LEU A 9 -10.66 -18.84 -7.85
CA LEU A 9 -11.99 -18.80 -7.27
C LEU A 9 -12.13 -17.55 -6.40
N VAL A 10 -13.11 -16.72 -6.74
CA VAL A 10 -13.45 -15.45 -6.10
C VAL A 10 -14.80 -15.66 -5.41
N ASN A 11 -14.82 -15.71 -4.08
CA ASN A 11 -16.08 -15.68 -3.32
C ASN A 11 -16.32 -14.26 -2.78
N LEU A 12 -17.21 -13.53 -3.47
CA LEU A 12 -17.56 -12.17 -3.11
C LEU A 12 -18.42 -12.07 -1.84
N SER A 13 -19.19 -13.10 -1.49
CA SER A 13 -20.07 -13.06 -0.32
C SER A 13 -19.29 -13.23 0.97
N GLU A 14 -18.29 -14.11 0.96
CA GLU A 14 -17.42 -14.38 2.11
C GLU A 14 -16.17 -13.49 2.11
N LYS A 15 -15.97 -12.68 1.06
CA LYS A 15 -14.74 -11.90 0.82
C LYS A 15 -13.47 -12.78 0.83
N THR A 16 -13.62 -14.05 0.48
CA THR A 16 -12.53 -15.03 0.41
C THR A 16 -12.08 -15.19 -1.04
N TYR A 17 -10.79 -15.02 -1.26
CA TYR A 17 -10.15 -15.18 -2.56
C TYR A 17 -9.03 -16.20 -2.39
N ASN A 18 -8.95 -17.22 -3.24
CA ASN A 18 -7.98 -18.31 -3.13
C ASN A 18 -6.51 -17.89 -3.39
N TYR A 19 -6.21 -16.59 -3.32
CA TYR A 19 -4.89 -16.02 -3.51
C TYR A 19 -4.31 -15.63 -2.14
N MET A 20 -3.33 -16.38 -1.64
CA MET A 20 -2.62 -16.09 -0.36
C MET A 20 -2.14 -14.64 -0.26
N LYS A 21 -1.79 -14.02 -1.40
CA LYS A 21 -1.38 -12.62 -1.48
C LYS A 21 -2.45 -11.64 -0.99
N PHE A 22 -3.74 -11.97 -1.15
CA PHE A 22 -4.85 -11.12 -0.68
C PHE A 22 -5.02 -11.18 0.84
N GLN A 23 -4.79 -12.32 1.50
CA GLN A 23 -4.85 -12.40 2.96
C GLN A 23 -3.77 -11.55 3.64
N VAL A 24 -2.59 -11.43 3.01
CA VAL A 24 -1.48 -10.63 3.52
C VAL A 24 -1.64 -9.15 3.18
N ASP A 25 -1.91 -8.84 1.91
CA ASP A 25 -1.90 -7.46 1.43
C ASP A 25 -3.25 -6.76 1.57
N GLN A 26 -4.34 -7.49 1.84
CA GLN A 26 -5.75 -7.02 1.84
C GLN A 26 -6.16 -6.22 0.58
N GLN A 27 -5.38 -6.32 -0.50
CA GLN A 27 -5.54 -5.58 -1.74
C GLN A 27 -6.14 -6.46 -2.82
N SER A 28 -7.26 -6.07 -3.40
CA SER A 28 -7.99 -6.88 -4.39
C SER A 28 -7.12 -7.21 -5.60
N CYS A 29 -7.03 -8.50 -5.94
CA CYS A 29 -6.36 -8.91 -7.17
C CYS A 29 -7.14 -8.38 -8.39
N ARG A 30 -6.50 -8.32 -9.57
CA ARG A 30 -7.17 -7.83 -10.80
C ARG A 30 -8.47 -8.57 -11.12
N HIS A 31 -8.55 -9.86 -10.80
CA HIS A 31 -9.75 -10.68 -10.99
C HIS A 31 -10.88 -10.27 -10.02
N ALA A 32 -10.55 -10.04 -8.75
CA ALA A 32 -11.48 -9.52 -7.76
C ALA A 32 -12.03 -8.16 -8.20
N LEU A 33 -11.15 -7.26 -8.64
CA LEU A 33 -11.53 -5.94 -9.16
C LEU A 33 -12.52 -6.04 -10.33
N ALA A 34 -12.25 -6.94 -11.28
CA ALA A 34 -13.14 -7.19 -12.42
C ALA A 34 -14.50 -7.76 -11.99
N ALA A 35 -14.52 -8.71 -11.05
CA ALA A 35 -15.75 -9.29 -10.52
C ALA A 35 -16.60 -8.26 -9.76
N ILE A 36 -15.97 -7.41 -8.94
CA ILE A 36 -16.64 -6.31 -8.22
C ILE A 36 -17.29 -5.33 -9.20
N ARG A 37 -16.57 -4.97 -10.27
CA ARG A 37 -17.13 -4.13 -11.34
C ARG A 37 -18.31 -4.81 -12.03
N TYR A 38 -18.21 -6.10 -12.30
CA TYR A 38 -19.28 -6.86 -12.94
C TYR A 38 -20.55 -6.90 -12.08
N VAL A 39 -20.43 -7.06 -10.76
CA VAL A 39 -21.60 -7.10 -9.84
C VAL A 39 -22.09 -5.71 -9.39
N ASN A 40 -21.47 -4.63 -9.87
CA ASN A 40 -21.80 -3.24 -9.55
C ASN A 40 -21.94 -2.95 -8.04
N LYS A 41 -21.04 -3.51 -7.23
CA LYS A 41 -21.00 -3.30 -5.78
C LYS A 41 -20.02 -2.17 -5.42
N PRO A 42 -20.21 -1.49 -4.28
CA PRO A 42 -19.29 -0.43 -3.85
C PRO A 42 -17.90 -1.01 -3.61
N PHE A 43 -16.90 -0.42 -4.26
CA PHE A 43 -15.49 -0.79 -4.09
C PHE A 43 -15.02 -0.90 -2.63
N PRO A 44 -15.36 0.04 -1.72
CA PRO A 44 -14.89 0.01 -0.33
C PRO A 44 -15.26 -1.26 0.44
N ASP A 45 -16.28 -2.01 0.00
CA ASP A 45 -16.73 -3.22 0.69
C ASP A 45 -15.77 -4.41 0.49
N PHE A 46 -14.84 -4.32 -0.47
CA PHE A 46 -13.96 -5.42 -0.88
C PHE A 46 -12.47 -5.19 -0.64
N TYR A 47 -12.09 -4.06 -0.04
CA TYR A 47 -10.72 -3.81 0.41
C TYR A 47 -10.62 -3.97 1.92
N GLY A 48 -9.40 -4.29 2.38
CA GLY A 48 -9.06 -4.17 3.79
C GLY A 48 -9.29 -2.77 4.34
N ASP A 49 -9.54 -2.69 5.65
CA ASP A 49 -9.76 -1.41 6.33
C ASP A 49 -8.56 -0.46 6.15
N CYS A 50 -7.33 -0.98 6.09
CA CYS A 50 -6.10 -0.20 5.88
C CYS A 50 -6.06 0.62 4.58
N TYR A 51 -6.91 0.31 3.59
CA TYR A 51 -7.03 1.08 2.35
C TYR A 51 -8.18 2.10 2.36
N LYS A 52 -8.95 2.19 3.45
CA LYS A 52 -9.99 3.20 3.60
C LYS A 52 -9.36 4.54 3.93
N THR A 53 -9.94 5.60 3.39
CA THR A 53 -9.55 6.98 3.70
C THR A 53 -9.63 7.27 5.20
N THR A 54 -10.54 6.62 5.92
CA THR A 54 -10.64 6.72 7.39
C THR A 54 -9.41 6.19 8.09
N SER A 55 -8.90 5.02 7.70
CA SER A 55 -7.69 4.44 8.30
C SER A 55 -6.42 5.20 7.91
N TRP A 56 -6.39 5.76 6.70
CA TRP A 56 -5.36 6.74 6.34
C TRP A 56 -5.44 7.98 7.23
N LEU A 57 -6.63 8.56 7.39
CA LEU A 57 -6.83 9.73 8.24
C LEU A 57 -6.40 9.44 9.67
N GLU A 58 -6.79 8.30 10.25
CA GLU A 58 -6.37 7.88 11.59
C GLU A 58 -4.85 7.74 11.70
N GLY A 59 -4.21 7.02 10.77
CA GLY A 59 -2.76 6.80 10.78
C GLY A 59 -1.95 8.08 10.57
N TYR A 60 -2.47 9.05 9.82
CA TYR A 60 -1.83 10.35 9.61
C TYR A 60 -2.26 11.43 10.63
N CYS A 61 -3.40 11.25 11.30
CA CYS A 61 -3.84 12.12 12.39
C CYS A 61 -2.97 11.89 13.64
N GLU A 62 -2.38 10.71 13.79
CA GLU A 62 -1.29 10.47 14.72
C GLU A 62 -0.01 11.15 14.22
N ASN A 63 0.07 12.46 14.46
CA ASN A 63 1.25 13.31 14.37
C ASN A 63 2.19 13.01 13.20
N ILE A 64 1.78 13.33 11.97
CA ILE A 64 2.77 13.91 11.06
C ILE A 64 3.19 15.22 11.71
N PHE A 65 4.23 15.19 12.54
CA PHE A 65 4.87 16.43 12.93
C PHE A 65 5.30 17.09 11.62
N PRO A 66 4.82 18.30 11.29
CA PRO A 66 5.42 19.03 10.21
C PRO A 66 6.90 19.10 10.57
N VAL A 67 7.75 18.57 9.70
CA VAL A 67 9.18 18.77 9.87
C VAL A 67 9.34 20.28 9.89
N GLY A 68 9.83 20.83 11.00
CA GLY A 68 9.89 22.27 11.22
C GLY A 68 10.64 22.96 10.09
N ASN A 69 10.60 24.28 10.02
CA ASN A 69 11.40 25.00 9.03
C ASN A 69 12.88 24.54 9.15
N PRO A 70 13.56 24.11 8.07
CA PRO A 70 14.95 23.69 8.13
C PRO A 70 15.89 24.73 8.75
N ASN A 71 15.52 26.01 8.68
CA ASN A 71 16.25 27.11 9.32
C ASN A 71 16.18 27.09 10.85
N GLU A 72 15.18 26.43 11.43
CA GLU A 72 14.98 26.25 12.87
C GLU A 72 15.65 24.98 13.40
N TRP A 73 16.24 24.14 12.52
CA TRP A 73 16.85 22.89 12.94
C TRP A 73 18.22 23.14 13.55
N THR A 74 18.38 22.74 14.81
CA THR A 74 19.70 22.60 15.42
C THR A 74 20.36 21.34 14.86
N ILE A 75 21.28 21.51 13.90
CA ILE A 75 22.04 20.40 13.32
C ILE A 75 23.31 20.15 14.17
N PRO A 76 23.47 18.96 14.77
CA PRO A 76 24.68 18.57 15.49
C PRO A 76 25.94 18.64 14.62
N GLU A 77 27.09 18.93 15.24
CA GLU A 77 28.35 19.12 14.49
C GLU A 77 28.80 17.86 13.75
N ASP A 78 28.58 16.68 14.33
CA ASP A 78 28.90 15.39 13.73
C ASP A 78 28.08 15.08 12.46
N VAL A 79 26.90 15.70 12.32
CA VAL A 79 26.08 15.63 11.10
C VAL A 79 26.54 16.69 10.10
N ARG A 80 26.79 17.92 10.58
CA ARG A 80 27.27 19.04 9.76
C ARG A 80 28.60 18.75 9.08
N SER A 81 29.50 18.03 9.77
CA SER A 81 30.83 17.69 9.25
C SER A 81 30.83 16.53 8.25
N LYS A 82 29.70 15.86 8.01
CA LYS A 82 29.62 14.76 7.04
C LYS A 82 29.61 15.29 5.61
N VAL A 83 30.63 14.94 4.86
CA VAL A 83 30.66 15.13 3.40
C VAL A 83 30.05 13.89 2.76
N VAL A 84 28.90 14.06 2.10
CA VAL A 84 28.24 12.99 1.33
C VAL A 84 28.72 13.06 -0.11
N HIS A 85 29.42 12.03 -0.58
CA HIS A 85 29.80 11.90 -1.99
C HIS A 85 28.68 11.19 -2.77
N PRO A 86 28.51 11.52 -4.06
CA PRO A 86 27.58 10.78 -4.92
C PRO A 86 27.98 9.30 -4.99
N PRO A 87 27.01 8.39 -5.20
CA PRO A 87 27.31 6.98 -5.40
C PRO A 87 28.27 6.79 -6.57
N VAL A 88 29.26 5.93 -6.39
CA VAL A 88 30.23 5.62 -7.43
C VAL A 88 29.50 4.87 -8.53
N PHE A 89 29.51 5.41 -9.75
CA PHE A 89 28.92 4.73 -10.89
C PHE A 89 29.82 3.55 -11.27
N HIS A 90 29.28 2.33 -11.17
CA HIS A 90 29.90 1.14 -11.73
C HIS A 90 29.20 0.83 -13.05
N SER A 91 29.94 0.96 -14.16
CA SER A 91 29.52 0.56 -15.51
C SER A 91 29.66 -0.94 -15.73
#